data_AF-A0A3M1PJ72-F1
#
_entry.id   AF-A0A3M1PJ72-F1
#
_cell.length_a   1.000
_cell.length_b   1.000
_cell.length_c   1.000
_cell.angle_alpha   90.00
_cell.angle_beta   90.00
_cell.angle_gamma   90.00
#
_symmetry.space_group_name_H-M   'P 1'
#
loop_
_entity.id
_entity.type
_entity.pdbx_description
1 polymer ?
#
loop_
_entity_poly.entity_id
_entity_poly.type
_entity_poly.pdbx_seq_one_letter_code
_entity_poly.pdbx_strand_id
1 'polypeptide(L)' 'MYLAEFAYLDTPELADELLIQADSVKTAKRFAQEYASHWGIKLFSITQATKQQIRLYRLLGRSVLLNAA' A
#
# COMPACT_ATOMS: atom_id res chain seq x y z
N MET A 1 5.44 -9.03 -2.26
CA MET A 1 5.10 -7.96 -1.29
C MET A 1 5.31 -6.63 -1.96
N TYR A 2 4.32 -5.76 -1.88
CA TYR A 2 4.33 -4.43 -2.47
C TYR A 2 4.04 -3.41 -1.38
N LEU A 3 4.58 -2.21 -1.54
CA LEU A 3 4.23 -1.05 -0.71
C LEU A 3 3.41 -0.11 -1.59
N ALA A 4 2.22 0.24 -1.12
CA ALA A 4 1.43 1.32 -1.68
C ALA A 4 1.58 2.55 -0.81
N GLU A 5 1.94 3.67 -1.43
CA GLU A 5 2.08 4.98 -0.79
C GLU A 5 0.96 5.88 -1.30
N PHE A 6 0.20 6.49 -0.40
CA PHE A 6 -0.98 7.29 -0.71
C PHE A 6 -0.71 8.76 -0.39
N ALA A 7 -1.16 9.66 -1.26
CA ALA A 7 -0.97 11.10 -1.10
C ALA A 7 -2.25 11.87 -1.43
N TYR A 8 -2.43 13.04 -0.81
CA TYR A 8 -3.50 13.97 -1.22
C TYR A 8 -3.08 14.74 -2.48
N LEU A 9 -4.06 15.15 -3.29
CA LEU A 9 -3.82 15.81 -4.59
C LEU A 9 -3.00 17.10 -4.49
N ASP A 10 -3.24 17.87 -3.42
CA ASP A 10 -2.73 19.23 -3.31
C ASP A 10 -1.55 19.35 -2.35
N THR A 11 -1.04 18.23 -1.81
CA THR A 11 0.04 18.22 -0.83
C THR A 11 1.09 17.18 -1.15
N PRO A 12 2.39 17.45 -0.90
CA PRO A 12 3.42 16.42 -0.93
C PRO A 12 3.36 15.46 0.27
N GLU A 13 2.38 15.63 1.16
CA GLU A 13 2.25 14.84 2.38
C GLU A 13 1.71 13.43 2.08
N LEU A 14 2.35 12.46 2.71
CA LEU A 14 1.93 11.07 2.71
C LEU A 14 0.66 10.96 3.56
N ALA A 15 -0.45 10.61 2.91
CA ALA A 15 -1.73 10.39 3.56
C ALA A 15 -1.71 9.08 4.36
N ASP A 16 -1.18 8.02 3.73
CA ASP A 16 -1.08 6.70 4.34
C ASP A 16 -0.13 5.79 3.56
N GLU A 17 0.14 4.62 4.10
CA GLU A 17 0.88 3.56 3.45
C GLU A 17 0.30 2.17 3.76
N LEU A 18 0.34 1.28 2.76
CA LEU A 18 -0.18 -0.08 2.90
C LEU A 18 0.81 -1.11 2.36
N LEU A 19 1.18 -2.06 3.22
CA LEU A 19 1.98 -3.21 2.83
C LEU A 19 1.07 -4.33 2.31
N ILE A 20 1.18 -4.67 1.02
CA ILE A 20 0.28 -5.57 0.31
C ILE A 20 1.00 -6.88 -0.05
N GLN A 21 0.40 -8.02 0.31
CA GLN A 21 0.82 -9.32 -0.18
C GLN A 21 0.04 -9.69 -1.45
N ALA A 22 0.73 -9.72 -2.58
CA ALA A 22 0.13 -10.06 -3.88
C ALA A 22 1.13 -10.83 -4.75
N ASP A 23 0.59 -11.66 -5.64
CA ASP A 23 1.31 -12.47 -6.62
C ASP A 23 1.83 -11.65 -7.82
N SER A 24 1.18 -10.54 -8.13
CA SER A 24 1.51 -9.67 -9.25
C SER A 24 1.32 -8.18 -8.92
N VAL A 25 1.98 -7.31 -9.69
CA VAL A 25 1.79 -5.84 -9.62
C VAL A 25 0.34 -5.46 -9.93
N LYS A 26 -0.33 -6.19 -10.83
CA LYS A 26 -1.73 -5.93 -11.21
C LYS A 26 -2.67 -6.18 -10.02
N THR A 27 -2.49 -7.29 -9.32
CA THR A 27 -3.26 -7.62 -8.11
C THR A 27 -3.00 -6.59 -7.00
N ALA A 28 -1.73 -6.20 -6.79
CA ALA A 28 -1.38 -5.15 -5.83
C ALA A 28 -2.04 -3.79 -6.16
N LYS A 29 -2.05 -3.41 -7.44
CA LYS A 29 -2.74 -2.20 -7.94
C LYS A 29 -4.22 -2.21 -7.62
N ARG A 30 -4.89 -3.32 -7.88
CA ARG A 30 -6.32 -3.46 -7.55
C ARG A 30 -6.57 -3.22 -6.06
N PHE A 31 -5.79 -3.83 -5.17
CA PHE A 31 -5.96 -3.65 -3.73
C PHE A 31 -5.67 -2.22 -3.26
N ALA A 32 -4.64 -1.57 -3.78
CA ALA A 32 -4.39 -0.17 -3.45
C ALA A 32 -5.51 0.75 -3.95
N GLN A 33 -6.11 0.46 -5.11
CA GLN A 33 -7.26 1.21 -5.63
C GLN A 33 -8.50 1.04 -4.75
N GLU A 34 -8.80 -0.18 -4.32
CA GLU A 34 -9.90 -0.46 -3.39
C GLU A 34 -9.71 0.29 -2.06
N TYR A 35 -8.49 0.26 -1.51
CA TYR A 35 -8.14 1.02 -0.31
C TYR A 35 -8.29 2.53 -0.52
N ALA A 36 -7.66 3.08 -1.56
CA ALA A 36 -7.74 4.50 -1.90
C ALA A 36 -9.19 4.97 -2.05
N SER A 37 -10.04 4.17 -2.71
CA SER A 37 -11.45 4.49 -2.91
C SER A 37 -12.22 4.55 -1.59
N HIS A 38 -11.92 3.66 -0.64
CA HIS A 38 -12.56 3.64 0.68
C HIS A 38 -12.28 4.94 1.47
N TRP A 39 -11.08 5.51 1.31
CA TRP A 39 -10.63 6.71 2.01
C TRP A 39 -10.75 8.00 1.18
N GLY A 40 -11.30 7.94 -0.04
CA GLY A 40 -11.42 9.09 -0.93
C GLY A 40 -10.08 9.63 -1.45
N ILE A 41 -9.02 8.84 -1.41
CA ILE A 41 -7.69 9.21 -1.91
C ILE A 41 -7.62 8.97 -3.42
N LYS A 42 -7.04 9.92 -4.16
CA LYS A 42 -6.97 9.86 -5.64
C LYS A 42 -5.57 9.57 -6.18
N LEU A 43 -4.52 9.85 -5.41
CA LEU A 43 -3.14 9.62 -5.79
C LEU A 43 -2.53 8.51 -4.95
N PHE A 44 -1.96 7.51 -5.61
CA PHE A 44 -1.14 6.50 -4.97
C PHE A 44 -0.06 5.98 -5.92
N SER A 45 1.02 5.49 -5.34
CA SER A 45 2.11 4.79 -6.05
C SER A 45 2.20 3.36 -5.54
N ILE A 46 2.75 2.45 -6.35
CA ILE A 46 3.09 1.09 -5.90
C ILE A 46 4.51 0.77 -6.30
N THR A 47 5.27 0.26 -5.33
CA THR A 47 6.61 -0.27 -5.53
C THR A 47 6.76 -1.64 -4.89
N GLN A 48 7.79 -2.38 -5.31
CA GLN A 48 8.15 -3.66 -4.69
C GLN A 48 8.77 -3.37 -3.32
N ALA A 49 8.25 -3.98 -2.26
CA ALA A 49 8.72 -3.70 -0.90
C ALA A 49 10.11 -4.31 -0.66
N THR A 50 11.02 -3.52 -0.11
CA THR A 50 12.34 -4.00 0.32
C THR A 50 12.25 -4.88 1.56
N LYS A 51 13.26 -5.72 1.81
CA LYS A 51 13.35 -6.55 3.03
C LYS A 51 13.27 -5.71 4.32
N GLN A 52 13.87 -4.51 4.31
CA GLN A 52 13.88 -3.61 5.45
C GLN A 52 12.49 -3.03 5.74
N GLN A 53 11.76 -2.58 4.70
CA GLN A 53 10.38 -2.11 4.83
C GLN A 53 9.47 -3.22 5.39
N ILE A 54 9.56 -4.44 4.86
CA ILE A 54 8.77 -5.58 5.37
C ILE A 54 9.04 -5.82 6.87
N ARG A 55 10.31 -5.76 7.29
CA ARG A 55 10.68 -5.93 8.71
C ARG A 55 10.12 -4.80 9.57
N LEU A 56 10.23 -3.56 9.13
CA LEU A 56 9.74 -2.39 9.86
C LEU A 56 8.21 -2.49 10.07
N TYR A 57 7.47 -2.79 9.01
CA TYR A 57 6.01 -2.91 9.06
C TYR A 57 5.52 -4.02 9.99
N ARG A 58 6.22 -5.16 10.02
CA ARG A 58 5.92 -6.25 10.97
C ARG A 58 6.13 -5.82 12.42
N LEU A 59 7.19 -5.06 12.70
CA LEU A 59 7.47 -4.56 14.05
C LEU A 59 6.44 -3.54 14.54
N LEU A 60 5.93 -2.70 13.62
CA LEU A 60 4.90 -1.71 13.93
C LEU A 60 3.48 -2.29 14.04
N GLY A 61 3.28 -3.57 13.73
CA GLY A 61 1.96 -4.19 13.69
C GLY A 61 1.04 -3.66 12.57
N ARG A 62 1.60 -2.96 11.56
CA ARG A 62 0.86 -2.26 10.48
C ARG A 62 0.76 -3.06 9.17
N SER A 63 1.16 -4.32 9.18
CA SER A 63 1.03 -5.19 8.00
C SER A 63 -0.39 -5.73 7.90
N VAL A 64 -1.23 -5.15 7.04
CA VAL A 64 -2.54 -5.72 6.70
C VAL A 64 -2.33 -6.80 5.64
N LEU A 65 -2.59 -8.06 6.00
CA LEU A 65 -2.68 -9.15 5.04
C LEU A 65 -4.00 -9.04 4.27
N LEU A 66 -4.03 -8.23 3.22
CA LEU A 66 -5.08 -8.31 2.21
C LEU A 66 -4.78 -9.53 1.32
N ASN A 67 -5.23 -10.70 1.77
CA ASN A 67 -5.08 -11.94 1.02
C ASN A 67 -6.22 -12.02 0.00
N ALA A 68 -5.92 -12.02 -1.30
CA ALA A 68 -6.89 -12.45 -2.32
C ALA A 68 -6.91 -13.97 -2.29
N ALA A 69 -7.99 -14.55 -1.77
CA ALA A 69 -8.40 -15.90 -2.13
C ALA A 69 -9.00 -15.90 -3.55
#